data_AF-A0A0G0XEH2-F1
#
_entry.id   AF-A0A0G0XEH2-F1
#
_cell.length_a   1.000
_cell.length_b   1.000
_cell.length_c   1.000
_cell.angle_alpha   90.00
_cell.angle_beta   90.00
_cell.angle_gamma   90.00
#
_symmetry.space_group_name_H-M   'P 1'
#
loop_
_entity.id
_entity.type
_entity.pdbx_description
1 polymer ?
#
loop_
_entity_poly.entity_id
_entity_poly.type
_entity_poly.pdbx_seq_one_letter_code
_entity_poly.pdbx_strand_id
1 'polypeptide(L)'
;MIVQLRYVYYLGRNRRVTNFLLIGGSLYALSVMLMYVFSESLSMQANQAYLSQTLITYTLQFVLNALITWRDREANSVENLKRVAKFIPSKFIVWTVNQGVFAFWSVLGVHYQVANALSVILIMGINYFLFDRLIFTE
;
A
#
# COMPACT_ATOMS: atom_id res chain seq x y z
N MET A 1 -25.12 8.33 -25.08
CA MET A 1 -23.65 8.55 -25.03
C MET A 1 -23.13 8.79 -23.61
N ILE A 2 -23.76 9.65 -22.80
CA ILE A 2 -23.32 9.97 -21.41
C ILE A 2 -23.36 8.76 -20.46
N VAL A 3 -24.33 7.84 -20.62
CA VAL A 3 -24.48 6.66 -19.75
C VAL A 3 -23.36 5.63 -19.95
N GLN A 4 -22.90 5.43 -21.20
CA GLN A 4 -21.81 4.49 -21.48
C GLN A 4 -20.46 4.97 -20.94
N LEU A 5 -20.19 6.28 -20.99
CA LEU A 5 -18.99 6.87 -20.39
C LEU A 5 -18.94 6.69 -18.87
N ARG A 6 -20.07 6.85 -18.17
CA ARG A 6 -20.14 6.55 -16.73
C ARG A 6 -19.86 5.07 -16.45
N TYR A 7 -20.46 4.16 -17.21
CA TYR A 7 -20.31 2.72 -16.99
C TYR A 7 -18.84 2.27 -17.12
N VAL A 8 -18.14 2.73 -18.16
CA VAL A 8 -16.71 2.46 -18.36
C VAL A 8 -15.86 3.04 -17.23
N TYR A 9 -16.20 4.25 -16.75
CA TYR A 9 -15.49 4.88 -15.63
C TYR A 9 -15.67 4.12 -14.31
N TYR A 10 -16.89 3.66 -14.00
CA TYR A 10 -17.15 2.84 -12.80
C TYR A 10 -16.49 1.46 -12.89
N LEU A 11 -16.50 0.82 -14.06
CA LEU A 11 -15.82 -0.46 -14.31
C LEU A 11 -14.30 -0.33 -14.12
N GLY A 12 -13.68 0.73 -14.66
CA GLY A 12 -12.27 1.03 -14.46
C GLY A 12 -11.94 1.25 -12.99
N ARG A 13 -12.73 2.05 -12.27
CA ARG A 13 -12.52 2.33 -10.84
C ARG A 13 -12.64 1.08 -9.98
N ASN A 14 -13.69 0.28 -10.17
CA ASN A 14 -13.90 -0.93 -9.37
C ASN A 14 -12.79 -1.96 -9.59
N ARG A 15 -12.35 -2.14 -10.84
CA ARG A 15 -11.21 -3.00 -11.17
C ARG A 15 -9.92 -2.54 -10.49
N ARG A 16 -9.64 -1.23 -10.45
CA ARG A 16 -8.47 -0.70 -9.75
C ARG A 16 -8.52 -0.95 -8.25
N VAL A 17 -9.68 -0.75 -7.62
CA VAL A 17 -9.86 -1.07 -6.19
C VAL A 17 -9.62 -2.57 -5.96
N THR A 18 -10.24 -3.46 -6.74
CA THR A 18 -10.05 -4.90 -6.59
C THR A 18 -8.58 -5.31 -6.77
N ASN A 19 -7.90 -4.82 -7.82
CA ASN A 19 -6.49 -5.11 -8.06
C ASN A 19 -5.61 -4.60 -6.90
N PHE A 20 -5.87 -3.38 -6.41
CA PHE A 20 -5.15 -2.82 -5.28
C PHE A 20 -5.33 -3.65 -4.01
N LEU A 21 -6.55 -4.10 -3.72
CA LEU A 21 -6.85 -4.97 -2.57
C LEU A 21 -6.15 -6.32 -2.70
N LEU A 22 -6.19 -6.95 -3.88
CA LEU A 22 -5.53 -8.24 -4.14
C LEU A 22 -4.02 -8.14 -4.00
N ILE A 23 -3.39 -7.11 -4.58
CA ILE A 23 -1.95 -6.86 -4.44
C ILE A 23 -1.61 -6.57 -2.97
N GLY A 24 -2.37 -5.70 -2.31
CA GLY A 24 -2.15 -5.35 -0.91
C GLY A 24 -2.24 -6.56 0.03
N GLY A 25 -3.28 -7.38 -0.12
CA GLY A 25 -3.46 -8.62 0.65
C GLY A 25 -2.35 -9.64 0.38
N SER A 26 -1.97 -9.82 -0.89
CA SER A 26 -0.89 -10.75 -1.26
C SER A 26 0.45 -10.32 -0.68
N LEU A 27 0.75 -9.02 -0.71
CA LEU A 27 1.98 -8.47 -0.15
C LEU A 27 2.00 -8.51 1.38
N TYR A 28 0.84 -8.42 2.04
CA TYR A 28 0.75 -8.64 3.48
C TYR A 28 1.07 -10.09 3.85
N ALA A 29 0.52 -11.07 3.12
CA ALA A 29 0.87 -12.47 3.33
C ALA A 29 2.38 -12.72 3.09
N LEU A 30 2.93 -12.14 2.02
CA LEU A 30 4.37 -12.19 1.72
C LEU A 30 5.20 -11.52 2.82
N SER A 31 4.74 -10.40 3.40
CA SER A 31 5.45 -9.68 4.46
C SER A 31 5.60 -10.57 5.70
N VAL A 32 4.51 -11.24 6.11
CA VAL A 32 4.53 -12.20 7.22
C VAL A 32 5.51 -13.35 6.94
N MET A 33 5.48 -13.91 5.72
CA MET A 33 6.39 -14.98 5.32
C MET A 33 7.86 -14.54 5.31
N LEU A 34 8.17 -13.38 4.72
CA LEU A 34 9.53 -12.84 4.68
C LEU A 34 10.06 -12.54 6.07
N MET A 35 9.24 -12.00 6.96
CA MET A 35 9.63 -11.75 8.35
C MET A 35 9.98 -13.05 9.07
N TYR A 36 9.21 -14.12 8.87
CA TYR A 36 9.54 -15.45 9.40
C TYR A 36 10.87 -15.98 8.84
N VAL A 37 11.06 -15.94 7.52
CA VAL A 37 12.30 -16.44 6.87
C VAL A 37 13.53 -15.65 7.35
N PHE A 38 13.44 -14.33 7.44
CA PHE A 38 14.57 -13.50 7.86
C PHE A 38 14.89 -13.67 9.35
N SER A 39 13.86 -13.77 10.20
CA SER A 39 14.04 -13.96 11.65
C SER A 39 14.55 -15.36 11.97
N GLU A 40 13.91 -16.40 11.43
CA GLU A 40 14.14 -17.78 11.85
C GLU A 40 15.18 -18.52 10.99
N SER A 41 15.22 -18.28 9.68
CA SER A 41 16.13 -19.01 8.77
C SER A 41 17.47 -18.31 8.59
N LEU A 42 17.48 -16.98 8.61
CA LEU A 42 18.71 -16.18 8.47
C LEU A 42 19.23 -15.65 9.81
N SER A 43 18.55 -15.94 10.92
CA SER A 43 18.88 -15.46 12.27
C SER A 43 19.12 -13.95 12.34
N MET A 44 18.44 -13.18 11.48
CA MET A 44 18.56 -11.73 11.48
C MET A 44 17.90 -11.16 12.73
N GLN A 45 18.49 -10.10 13.29
CA GLN A 45 17.86 -9.40 14.40
C GLN A 45 16.50 -8.85 13.95
N ALA A 46 15.48 -8.89 14.83
CA ALA A 46 14.09 -8.55 14.48
C ALA A 46 13.94 -7.21 13.72
N ASN A 47 14.72 -6.19 14.11
CA ASN A 47 14.72 -4.89 13.43
C ASN A 47 15.25 -4.98 11.99
N GLN A 48 16.31 -5.76 11.75
CA GLN A 48 16.89 -5.95 10.42
C GLN A 48 15.97 -6.76 9.51
N ALA A 49 15.35 -7.81 10.05
CA ALA A 49 14.33 -8.60 9.35
C ALA A 49 13.13 -7.73 8.96
N TYR A 50 12.62 -6.92 9.91
CA TYR A 50 11.50 -6.01 9.68
C TYR A 50 11.83 -4.93 8.62
N LEU A 51 13.01 -4.33 8.68
CA LEU A 51 13.43 -3.34 7.67
C LEU A 51 13.53 -3.97 6.28
N SER A 52 14.17 -5.14 6.19
CA SER A 52 14.38 -5.83 4.91
C SER A 52 13.06 -6.25 4.27
N GLN A 53 12.16 -6.88 5.04
CA GLN A 53 10.86 -7.29 4.52
C GLN A 53 9.96 -6.10 4.17
N THR A 54 10.04 -4.99 4.92
CA THR A 54 9.32 -3.74 4.59
C THR A 54 9.83 -3.14 3.28
N LEU A 55 11.14 -3.06 3.07
CA LEU A 55 11.73 -2.51 1.83
C LEU A 55 11.31 -3.34 0.60
N ILE A 56 11.39 -4.67 0.71
CA ILE A 56 10.99 -5.58 -0.38
C ILE A 56 9.51 -5.40 -0.70
N THR A 57 8.64 -5.47 0.32
CA THR A 57 7.19 -5.40 0.12
C THR A 57 6.73 -4.04 -0.39
N TYR A 58 7.32 -2.93 0.07
CA TYR A 58 6.99 -1.60 -0.45
C TYR A 58 7.46 -1.41 -1.89
N THR A 59 8.63 -1.92 -2.24
CA THR A 59 9.13 -1.89 -3.62
C THR A 59 8.23 -2.69 -4.54
N LEU A 60 7.89 -3.93 -4.15
CA LEU A 60 6.93 -4.76 -4.89
C LEU A 60 5.56 -4.10 -4.97
N GLN A 61 5.09 -3.46 -3.90
CA GLN A 61 3.82 -2.74 -3.90
C GLN A 61 3.81 -1.64 -4.95
N PHE A 62 4.87 -0.85 -5.06
CA PHE A 62 4.97 0.19 -6.07
C PHE A 62 4.99 -0.40 -7.49
N VAL A 63 5.84 -1.39 -7.73
CA VAL A 63 6.02 -2.01 -9.05
C VAL A 63 4.75 -2.71 -9.52
N LEU A 64 4.14 -3.57 -8.68
CA LEU A 64 2.93 -4.29 -9.04
C LEU A 64 1.75 -3.34 -9.30
N ASN A 65 1.62 -2.27 -8.51
CA ASN A 65 0.58 -1.29 -8.75
C ASN A 65 0.81 -0.47 -10.02
N ALA A 66 2.07 -0.16 -10.36
CA ALA A 66 2.41 0.49 -11.64
C ALA A 66 2.07 -0.42 -12.83
N LEU A 67 2.40 -1.72 -12.74
CA LEU A 67 2.25 -2.68 -13.85
C LEU A 67 0.83 -3.25 -14.00
N ILE A 68 0.04 -3.30 -12.93
CA ILE A 68 -1.26 -3.98 -12.92
C ILE A 68 -2.40 -3.00 -12.66
N THR A 69 -2.32 -2.21 -11.59
CA THR A 69 -3.44 -1.38 -11.13
C THR A 69 -3.58 -0.10 -11.95
N TRP A 70 -2.49 0.62 -12.17
CA TRP A 70 -2.45 1.87 -12.94
C TRP A 70 -1.65 1.73 -14.24
N ARG A 71 -1.67 0.53 -14.83
CA ARG A 71 -0.97 0.22 -16.10
C ARG A 71 -1.37 1.15 -17.24
N ASP A 72 -2.60 1.61 -17.23
CA ASP A 72 -3.18 2.52 -18.20
C ASP A 72 -2.65 3.95 -18.10
N ARG A 73 -1.94 4.29 -17.02
CA ARG A 73 -1.28 5.59 -16.83
C ARG A 73 0.19 5.50 -17.23
N GLU A 74 0.43 5.38 -18.53
CA GLU A 74 1.77 5.39 -19.12
C GLU A 74 2.54 6.64 -18.65
N ALA A 75 3.84 6.46 -18.40
CA ALA A 75 4.70 7.52 -17.93
C ALA A 75 6.11 7.33 -18.48
N ASN A 76 6.72 8.44 -18.88
CA ASN A 76 8.10 8.47 -19.32
C ASN A 76 9.05 8.26 -18.13
N SER A 77 10.33 7.98 -18.40
CA SER A 77 11.33 7.71 -17.35
C SER A 77 11.41 8.82 -16.28
N VAL A 78 11.27 10.08 -16.68
CA VAL A 78 11.26 11.24 -15.76
C VAL A 78 10.02 11.25 -14.86
N GLU A 79 8.87 10.89 -15.39
CA GLU A 79 7.61 10.80 -14.62
C GLU A 79 7.63 9.61 -13.67
N ASN A 80 8.20 8.47 -14.08
CA ASN A 80 8.43 7.35 -13.18
C ASN A 80 9.37 7.72 -12.03
N LEU A 81 10.41 8.53 -12.29
CA LEU A 81 11.26 9.05 -11.22
C LEU A 81 10.47 9.96 -10.25
N LYS A 82 9.60 10.83 -10.77
CA LYS A 82 8.70 11.66 -9.94
C LYS A 82 7.74 10.80 -9.11
N ARG A 83 7.22 9.71 -9.67
CA ARG A 83 6.35 8.75 -8.95
C ARG A 83 7.09 8.13 -7.76
N VAL A 84 8.34 7.70 -7.94
CA VAL A 84 9.18 7.18 -6.85
C VAL A 84 9.48 8.26 -5.80
N ALA A 85 9.85 9.46 -6.25
CA ALA A 85 10.15 10.58 -5.35
C ALA A 85 8.95 11.01 -4.50
N LYS A 86 7.72 10.87 -5.02
CA LYS A 86 6.48 11.07 -4.25
C LYS A 86 6.15 9.88 -3.35
N PHE A 87 6.43 8.65 -3.81
CA PHE A 87 6.08 7.42 -3.09
C PHE A 87 6.83 7.28 -1.76
N ILE A 88 8.14 7.52 -1.74
CA ILE A 88 8.98 7.37 -0.54
C ILE A 88 8.47 8.22 0.63
N PRO A 89 8.33 9.57 0.51
CA PRO A 89 7.83 10.39 1.61
C PRO A 89 6.36 10.07 1.95
N SER A 90 5.55 9.69 0.96
CA SER A 90 4.17 9.26 1.22
C SER A 90 4.11 8.04 2.14
N LYS A 91 5.04 7.08 2.01
CA LYS A 91 5.10 5.92 2.91
C LYS A 91 5.46 6.28 4.33
N PHE A 92 6.36 7.24 4.51
CA PHE A 92 6.67 7.73 5.85
C PHE A 92 5.45 8.39 6.49
N ILE A 93 4.75 9.25 5.76
CA ILE A 93 3.51 9.89 6.22
C ILE A 93 2.46 8.82 6.59
N VAL A 94 2.23 7.86 5.70
CA VAL A 94 1.26 6.78 5.94
C VAL A 94 1.62 5.96 7.17
N TRP A 95 2.90 5.63 7.36
CA TRP A 95 3.34 4.91 8.56
C TRP A 95 3.07 5.72 9.83
N THR A 96 3.41 7.01 9.84
CA THR A 96 3.14 7.90 10.98
C THR A 96 1.65 8.03 11.27
N VAL A 97 0.82 8.18 10.22
CA VAL A 97 -0.64 8.23 10.38
C VAL A 97 -1.17 6.90 10.94
N ASN A 98 -0.65 5.75 10.48
CA ASN A 98 -1.04 4.44 11.01
C ASN A 98 -0.75 4.32 12.51
N GLN A 99 0.42 4.79 12.96
CA GLN A 99 0.76 4.82 14.39
C GLN A 99 -0.21 5.71 15.18
N GLY A 100 -0.54 6.90 14.66
CA GLY A 100 -1.49 7.81 15.28
C GLY A 100 -2.90 7.20 15.40
N VAL A 101 -3.39 6.56 14.33
CA VAL A 101 -4.70 5.89 14.32
C VAL A 101 -4.73 4.71 15.30
N PHE A 102 -3.66 3.91 15.34
CA PHE A 102 -3.55 2.81 16.30
C PHE A 102 -3.53 3.31 17.75
N ALA A 103 -2.76 4.37 18.02
CA ALA A 103 -2.70 5.00 19.35
C ALA A 103 -4.08 5.55 19.77
N PHE A 104 -4.80 6.18 18.85
CA PHE A 104 -6.15 6.67 19.09
C PHE A 104 -7.10 5.53 19.53
N TRP A 105 -7.11 4.41 18.81
CA TRP A 105 -7.92 3.24 19.22
C TRP A 105 -7.50 2.65 20.56
N SER A 106 -6.19 2.64 20.83
CA SER A 106 -5.65 2.16 22.10
C SER A 106 -6.09 3.03 23.28
N VAL A 107 -6.13 4.36 23.12
CA VAL A 107 -6.62 5.30 24.13
C VAL A 107 -8.11 5.09 24.42
N LEU A 108 -8.90 4.68 23.41
CA LEU A 108 -10.31 4.33 23.57
C LEU A 108 -10.53 2.96 24.24
N GLY A 109 -9.46 2.24 24.61
CA GLY A 109 -9.54 0.92 25.25
C GLY A 109 -9.93 -0.20 24.30
N VAL A 110 -9.83 0.02 22.98
CA VAL A 110 -10.11 -1.02 21.99
C VAL A 110 -9.01 -2.10 22.06
N HIS A 111 -9.42 -3.37 22.01
CA HIS A 111 -8.48 -4.49 22.01
C HIS A 111 -7.44 -4.35 20.87
N TYR A 112 -6.16 -4.55 21.18
CA TYR A 112 -5.04 -4.25 20.27
C TYR A 112 -5.15 -4.90 18.89
N GLN A 113 -5.69 -6.12 18.80
CA GLN A 113 -5.90 -6.79 17.51
C GLN A 113 -6.99 -6.11 16.68
N VAL A 114 -8.06 -5.66 17.32
CA VAL A 114 -9.16 -4.95 16.67
C VAL A 114 -8.69 -3.56 16.24
N ALA A 115 -7.97 -2.85 17.11
CA ALA A 115 -7.33 -1.58 16.80
C ALA A 115 -6.41 -1.68 15.58
N ASN A 116 -5.54 -2.71 15.54
CA ASN A 116 -4.66 -2.94 14.40
C ASN A 116 -5.43 -3.22 13.11
N ALA A 117 -6.45 -4.07 13.16
CA ALA A 117 -7.28 -4.37 11.99
C ALA A 117 -7.97 -3.11 11.44
N LEU A 118 -8.56 -2.29 12.31
CA LEU A 118 -9.20 -1.03 11.93
C LEU A 118 -8.20 -0.03 11.33
N SER A 119 -7.02 0.11 11.94
CA SER A 119 -5.96 0.97 11.42
C SER A 119 -5.51 0.52 10.03
N VAL A 120 -5.31 -0.77 9.81
CA VAL A 120 -4.92 -1.32 8.50
C VAL A 120 -5.99 -1.04 7.44
N ILE A 121 -7.28 -1.24 7.75
CA ILE A 121 -8.38 -0.96 6.81
C ILE A 121 -8.40 0.52 6.42
N LEU A 122 -8.31 1.43 7.40
CA LEU A 122 -8.27 2.88 7.15
C LEU A 122 -7.06 3.27 6.30
N ILE A 123 -5.88 2.73 6.63
CA ILE A 123 -4.63 3.03 5.96
C ILE A 123 -4.57 2.43 4.55
N MET A 124 -5.23 1.31 4.29
CA MET A 124 -5.42 0.80 2.93
C MET A 124 -6.22 1.79 2.09
N GLY A 125 -7.28 2.38 2.64
CA GLY A 125 -8.05 3.44 1.98
C GLY A 125 -7.17 4.66 1.65
N ILE A 126 -6.44 5.17 2.65
CA ILE A 126 -5.52 6.31 2.47
C ILE A 126 -4.45 6.00 1.43
N ASN A 127 -3.84 4.81 1.46
CA ASN A 127 -2.87 4.39 0.46
C ASN A 127 -3.49 4.35 -0.94
N TYR A 128 -4.70 3.82 -1.11
CA TYR A 128 -5.37 3.80 -2.41
C TYR A 128 -5.52 5.23 -2.96
N PHE A 129 -5.99 6.17 -2.13
CA PHE A 129 -6.13 7.57 -2.54
C PHE A 129 -4.78 8.22 -2.88
N LEU A 130 -3.73 7.98 -2.09
CA LEU A 130 -2.39 8.48 -2.40
C LEU A 130 -1.87 7.94 -3.73
N PHE A 131 -2.05 6.66 -3.99
CA PHE A 131 -1.66 6.07 -5.27
C PHE A 131 -2.46 6.65 -6.43
N ASP A 132 -3.79 6.74 -6.30
CA ASP A 132 -4.66 7.18 -7.38
C ASP A 132 -4.56 8.69 -7.68
N ARG A 133 -4.39 9.52 -6.64
CA ARG A 133 -4.50 10.99 -6.72
C ARG A 133 -3.19 11.75 -6.60
N LEU A 134 -2.12 11.12 -6.10
CA LEU A 134 -0.85 11.83 -5.86
C LEU A 134 0.31 11.19 -6.60
N ILE A 135 0.46 9.86 -6.53
CA ILE A 135 1.58 9.14 -7.13
C ILE A 135 1.34 8.95 -8.62
N PHE A 136 0.31 8.21 -9.00
CA PHE A 136 -0.01 7.92 -10.39
C PHE A 136 -0.95 8.97 -10.98
N THR A 137 -0.65 10.25 -10.80
CA THR A 137 -1.38 11.32 -11.50
C THR A 137 -0.97 11.31 -12.97
N GLU A 138 -1.96 11.27 -13.86
CA GLU A 138 -1.81 11.62 -15.28
C GLU A 138 -1.35 13.08 -15.42
#